data_AF-A0A8I2ZZR8-F1
#
_entry.id   AF-A0A8I2ZZR8-F1
#
_cell.length_a   1.000
_cell.length_b   1.000
_cell.length_c   1.000
_cell.angle_alpha   90.00
_cell.angle_beta   90.00
_cell.angle_gamma   90.00
#
_symmetry.space_group_name_H-M   'P 1'
#
loop_
_entity.id
_entity.type
_entity.pdbx_description
1 polymer ?
#
loop_
_entity_poly.entity_id
_entity_poly.type
_entity_poly.pdbx_seq_one_letter_code
_entity_poly.pdbx_strand_id
1 'polypeptide(L)'
;MSLTYGLGGIGSSLLVVGAYMLFTGSGEAFNVGAFLESTSPYSWASLGVSLCIALSVVGAAWGIFITDAADPSLFVKILVVEIFSSVLGLFGLIVGLLVSSKATEFGGK
;
A
#
# COMPACT_ATOMS: atom_id res chain seq x y z
N MET A 1 15.74 -4.58 -20.74
CA MET A 1 16.44 -3.33 -21.11
C MET A 1 15.59 -2.07 -20.84
N SER A 2 14.29 -2.04 -21.14
CA SER A 2 13.42 -0.87 -20.86
C SER A 2 13.24 -0.52 -19.37
N LEU A 3 13.23 -1.52 -18.47
CA LEU A 3 12.99 -1.29 -17.03
C LEU A 3 14.12 -0.50 -16.36
N THR A 4 15.37 -0.71 -16.81
CA THR A 4 16.57 -0.08 -16.25
C THR A 4 16.61 1.42 -16.54
N TYR A 5 16.15 1.83 -17.73
CA TYR A 5 16.01 3.25 -18.09
C TYR A 5 14.88 3.93 -17.32
N GLY A 6 13.77 3.24 -17.06
CA GLY A 6 12.68 3.77 -16.24
C GLY A 6 13.08 3.97 -14.78
N LEU A 7 13.74 2.98 -14.18
CA LEU A 7 14.22 3.05 -12.79
C LEU A 7 15.30 4.13 -12.63
N GLY A 8 16.25 4.19 -13.57
CA GLY A 8 17.28 5.23 -13.60
C GLY A 8 16.72 6.63 -13.86
N GLY A 9 15.70 6.75 -14.70
CA GLY A 9 15.00 8.01 -14.98
C GLY A 9 14.32 8.57 -13.73
N ILE A 10 13.52 7.76 -13.05
CA ILE A 10 12.86 8.15 -11.79
C ILE A 10 13.90 8.53 -10.74
N GLY A 11 14.93 7.71 -10.54
CA GLY A 11 16.00 7.98 -9.58
C GLY A 11 16.74 9.30 -9.87
N SER A 12 17.08 9.57 -11.13
CA SER A 12 17.75 10.82 -11.52
C SER A 12 16.87 12.05 -11.32
N SER A 13 15.59 11.97 -11.66
CA SER A 13 14.65 13.09 -11.48
C SER A 13 14.43 13.43 -10.00
N LEU A 14 14.29 12.44 -9.13
CA LEU A 14 14.13 12.65 -7.69
C LEU A 14 15.40 13.25 -7.07
N LEU A 15 16.57 12.82 -7.53
CA LEU A 15 17.85 13.36 -7.06
C LEU A 15 18.04 14.81 -7.51
N VAL A 16 17.67 15.15 -8.75
CA VAL A 16 17.72 16.53 -9.26
C VAL A 16 16.76 17.43 -8.48
N VAL A 17 15.51 16.99 -8.26
CA VAL A 17 14.52 17.76 -7.48
C VAL A 17 14.96 17.92 -6.02
N GLY A 18 15.48 16.87 -5.41
CA GLY A 18 16.02 16.92 -4.04
C GLY A 18 17.23 17.86 -3.92
N ALA A 19 18.18 17.78 -4.86
CA ALA A 19 19.33 18.68 -4.89
C ALA A 19 18.91 20.13 -5.14
N TYR A 20 17.92 20.37 -6.00
CA TYR A 20 17.34 21.68 -6.21
C TYR A 20 16.71 22.22 -4.92
N MET A 21 15.87 21.44 -4.23
CA MET A 21 15.26 21.87 -2.96
C MET A 21 16.30 22.15 -1.86
N LEU A 22 17.43 21.44 -1.87
CA LEU A 22 18.51 21.58 -0.90
C LEU A 22 19.40 22.80 -1.18
N PHE A 23 19.78 23.03 -2.44
CA PHE A 23 20.62 24.18 -2.83
C PHE A 23 19.86 25.51 -2.94
N THR A 24 18.54 25.48 -3.12
CA THR A 24 17.69 26.70 -3.19
C THR A 24 17.24 27.17 -1.79
N GLY A 25 17.65 26.48 -0.72
CA GLY A 25 17.30 26.83 0.67
C GLY A 25 15.83 26.59 1.05
N SER A 26 15.03 26.02 0.14
CA SER A 26 13.60 25.72 0.32
C SER A 26 13.35 24.28 0.77
N GLY A 27 14.26 23.69 1.56
CA GLY A 27 14.15 22.32 2.05
C GLY A 27 12.92 22.07 2.93
N GLU A 28 12.45 23.12 3.62
CA GLU A 28 11.23 23.11 4.44
C GLU A 28 9.94 22.86 3.61
N ALA A 29 9.99 23.07 2.29
CA ALA A 29 8.88 22.73 1.40
C ALA A 29 8.69 21.20 1.28
N PHE A 30 9.74 20.41 1.55
CA PHE A 30 9.64 18.96 1.68
C PHE A 30 9.18 18.59 3.11
N ASN A 31 7.93 18.86 3.42
CA ASN A 31 7.36 18.60 4.74
C ASN A 31 6.48 17.33 4.73
N VAL A 32 7.07 16.21 5.15
CA VAL A 32 6.37 14.93 5.27
C VAL A 32 5.25 14.98 6.32
N GLY A 33 5.43 15.78 7.39
CA GLY A 33 4.41 15.95 8.43
C GLY A 33 3.15 16.62 7.89
N ALA A 34 3.29 17.71 7.14
CA ALA A 34 2.18 18.40 6.48
C ALA A 34 1.46 17.49 5.47
N PHE A 35 2.18 16.60 4.80
CA PHE A 35 1.59 15.60 3.91
C PHE A 35 0.72 14.58 4.68
N LEU A 36 1.23 14.06 5.81
CA LEU A 36 0.48 13.11 6.63
C LEU A 36 -0.74 13.74 7.29
N GLU A 37 -0.67 15.02 7.66
CA GLU A 37 -1.77 15.75 8.28
C GLU A 37 -2.83 16.21 7.28
N SER A 38 -2.43 16.59 6.06
CA SER A 38 -3.35 17.00 5.00
C SER A 38 -4.03 15.81 4.28
N THR A 39 -3.46 14.60 4.37
CA THR A 39 -4.04 13.41 3.76
C THR A 39 -5.12 12.81 4.65
N SER A 40 -6.32 12.59 4.09
CA SER A 40 -7.44 12.05 4.87
C SER A 40 -7.16 10.62 5.37
N PRO A 41 -7.54 10.27 6.62
CA PRO A 41 -7.36 8.91 7.16
C PRO A 41 -8.05 7.82 6.32
N TYR A 42 -9.16 8.15 5.67
CA TYR A 42 -9.88 7.25 4.78
C TYR A 42 -9.07 6.85 3.53
N SER A 43 -8.18 7.73 3.05
CA SER A 43 -7.30 7.42 1.91
C SER A 43 -6.29 6.33 2.29
N TRP A 44 -5.71 6.40 3.49
CA TRP A 44 -4.81 5.35 3.98
C TRP A 44 -5.53 4.02 4.22
N ALA A 45 -6.75 4.06 4.79
CA ALA A 45 -7.54 2.87 5.04
C ALA A 45 -7.96 2.17 3.74
N SER A 46 -8.47 2.93 2.76
CA SER A 46 -8.90 2.38 1.46
C SER A 46 -7.75 1.85 0.62
N LEU A 47 -6.60 2.54 0.61
CA LEU A 47 -5.37 2.04 -0.03
C LEU A 47 -4.87 0.76 0.63
N GLY A 48 -4.83 0.69 1.96
CA GLY A 48 -4.39 -0.52 2.67
C GLY A 48 -5.26 -1.75 2.37
N VAL A 49 -6.58 -1.60 2.40
CA VAL A 49 -7.53 -2.69 2.12
C VAL A 49 -7.44 -3.13 0.65
N SER A 50 -7.41 -2.18 -0.28
CA SER A 50 -7.31 -2.51 -1.71
C SER A 50 -5.98 -3.18 -2.06
N LEU A 51 -4.85 -2.72 -1.51
CA LEU A 51 -3.55 -3.36 -1.73
C LEU A 51 -3.49 -4.77 -1.13
N CYS A 52 -4.05 -4.96 0.06
CA CYS A 52 -4.08 -6.26 0.74
C CYS A 52 -4.81 -7.29 -0.13
N ILE A 53 -5.99 -6.95 -0.64
CA ILE A 53 -6.77 -7.85 -1.50
C ILE A 53 -6.06 -8.04 -2.84
N ALA A 54 -5.64 -6.96 -3.51
CA ALA A 54 -5.03 -7.03 -4.83
C ALA A 54 -3.74 -7.85 -4.85
N LEU A 55 -2.82 -7.61 -3.90
CA LEU A 55 -1.56 -8.35 -3.83
C LEU A 55 -1.75 -9.81 -3.42
N SER A 56 -2.76 -10.10 -2.58
CA SER A 56 -3.10 -11.48 -2.19
C SER A 56 -3.60 -12.30 -3.38
N VAL A 57 -4.56 -11.76 -4.14
CA VAL A 57 -5.09 -12.41 -5.36
C VAL A 57 -4.00 -12.57 -6.42
N VAL A 58 -3.17 -11.54 -6.65
CA VAL A 58 -2.07 -11.63 -7.62
C VAL A 58 -1.06 -12.69 -7.19
N GLY A 59 -0.73 -12.76 -5.90
CA GLY A 59 0.17 -13.78 -5.35
C GLY A 59 -0.38 -15.20 -5.49
N ALA A 60 -1.65 -15.41 -5.17
CA ALA A 60 -2.32 -16.69 -5.33
C ALA A 60 -2.43 -17.09 -6.80
N ALA A 61 -2.84 -16.17 -7.69
CA ALA A 61 -2.92 -16.40 -9.12
C ALA A 61 -1.54 -16.74 -9.73
N TRP A 62 -0.48 -16.07 -9.30
CA TRP A 62 0.89 -16.38 -9.72
C TRP A 62 1.34 -17.76 -9.23
N GLY A 63 1.02 -18.11 -7.98
CA GLY A 63 1.30 -19.43 -7.41
C GLY A 63 0.55 -20.56 -8.14
N ILE A 64 -0.73 -20.35 -8.45
CA ILE A 64 -1.54 -21.27 -9.25
C ILE A 64 -0.96 -21.35 -10.67
N PHE A 65 -0.64 -20.23 -11.31
CA PHE A 65 -0.06 -20.22 -12.66
C PHE A 65 1.21 -21.07 -12.76
N ILE A 66 2.08 -21.04 -11.75
CA ILE A 66 3.30 -21.86 -11.72
C ILE A 66 3.01 -23.32 -11.36
N THR A 67 2.03 -23.58 -10.49
CA THR A 67 1.82 -24.92 -9.88
C THR A 67 0.73 -25.75 -10.55
N ASP A 68 -0.29 -25.13 -11.17
CA ASP A 68 -1.40 -25.80 -11.85
C ASP A 68 -0.94 -26.51 -13.14
N ALA A 69 0.22 -26.14 -13.68
CA ALA A 69 0.90 -26.95 -14.68
C ALA A 69 1.43 -28.30 -14.14
N ALA A 70 1.49 -28.48 -12.81
CA ALA A 70 2.19 -29.60 -12.15
C ALA A 70 1.30 -30.48 -11.25
N ASP A 71 0.41 -29.95 -10.39
CA ASP A 71 -0.38 -30.81 -9.47
C ASP A 71 -1.64 -30.15 -8.84
N PRO A 72 -2.84 -30.75 -8.98
CA PRO A 72 -4.10 -30.23 -8.40
C PRO A 72 -4.20 -30.37 -6.87
N SER A 73 -3.31 -31.15 -6.24
CA SER A 73 -3.29 -31.35 -4.79
C SER A 73 -2.90 -30.09 -3.99
N LEU A 74 -2.30 -29.08 -4.65
CA LEU A 74 -1.85 -27.84 -4.01
C LEU A 74 -2.95 -26.77 -3.90
N PHE A 75 -4.07 -26.90 -4.62
CA PHE A 75 -5.14 -25.90 -4.69
C PHE A 75 -5.68 -25.50 -3.30
N VAL A 76 -5.98 -26.49 -2.46
CA VAL A 76 -6.53 -26.24 -1.11
C VAL A 76 -5.53 -25.50 -0.23
N LYS A 77 -4.23 -25.76 -0.38
CA LYS A 77 -3.19 -25.09 0.42
C LYS A 77 -3.08 -23.61 0.08
N ILE A 78 -3.20 -23.25 -1.19
CA ILE A 78 -3.19 -21.86 -1.66
C ILE A 78 -4.48 -21.14 -1.23
N LEU A 79 -5.63 -21.80 -1.33
CA LEU A 79 -6.93 -21.25 -0.96
C LEU A 79 -7.03 -20.94 0.55
N VAL A 80 -6.41 -21.77 1.40
CA VAL A 80 -6.32 -21.52 2.84
C VAL A 80 -5.52 -20.25 3.14
N VAL A 81 -4.40 -20.02 2.46
CA VAL A 81 -3.59 -18.80 2.62
C VAL A 81 -4.37 -17.54 2.22
N GLU A 82 -5.19 -17.63 1.17
CA GLU A 82 -6.00 -16.51 0.70
C GLU A 82 -7.11 -16.11 1.68
N ILE A 83 -7.79 -17.09 2.29
CA ILE A 83 -8.82 -16.82 3.31
C ILE A 83 -8.19 -16.14 4.54
N PHE A 84 -7.03 -16.60 5.02
CA PHE A 84 -6.36 -15.97 6.15
C PHE A 84 -5.91 -14.54 5.87
N SER A 85 -5.43 -14.27 4.64
CA SER A 85 -5.07 -12.92 4.20
C SER A 85 -6.28 -11.98 4.18
N SER A 86 -7.43 -12.45 3.68
CA SER A 86 -8.68 -11.67 3.62
C SER A 86 -9.19 -11.29 5.02
N VAL A 87 -9.20 -12.24 5.96
CA VAL A 87 -9.67 -12.01 7.33
C VAL A 87 -8.80 -11.00 8.07
N LEU A 88 -7.47 -11.04 7.89
CA LEU A 88 -6.56 -10.04 8.46
C LEU A 88 -6.84 -8.61 7.93
N GLY A 89 -7.14 -8.47 6.64
CA GLY A 89 -7.55 -7.19 6.05
C GLY A 89 -8.87 -6.67 6.61
N LEU A 90 -9.85 -7.56 6.84
CA LEU A 90 -11.14 -7.20 7.45
C LEU A 90 -10.99 -6.77 8.92
N PHE A 91 -10.11 -7.41 9.69
CA PHE A 91 -9.80 -6.95 11.05
C PHE A 91 -9.23 -5.52 11.06
N GLY A 92 -8.31 -5.20 10.14
CA GLY A 92 -7.76 -3.85 9.99
C GLY A 92 -8.83 -2.80 9.65
N LEU A 93 -9.76 -3.13 8.74
CA LEU A 93 -10.90 -2.28 8.40
C LEU A 93 -11.81 -2.00 9.60
N ILE A 94 -12.19 -3.04 10.35
CA ILE A 94 -13.09 -2.91 11.50
C ILE A 94 -12.47 -2.01 12.57
N VAL A 95 -11.19 -2.21 12.89
CA VAL A 95 -10.48 -1.37 13.87
C VAL A 95 -10.38 0.08 13.37
N GLY A 96 -10.07 0.29 12.08
CA GLY A 96 -10.04 1.62 11.49
C GLY A 96 -11.39 2.35 11.56
N LEU A 97 -12.50 1.63 11.28
CA LEU A 97 -13.85 2.18 11.41
C LEU A 97 -14.21 2.47 12.87
N LEU A 98 -13.84 1.60 13.81
CA LEU A 98 -14.08 1.83 15.24
C LEU A 98 -13.36 3.08 15.74
N VAL A 99 -12.09 3.26 15.37
CA VAL A 99 -11.31 4.45 15.74
C VAL A 99 -11.86 5.71 15.06
N SER A 100 -12.26 5.62 13.78
CA SER A 100 -12.93 6.74 13.09
C SER A 100 -14.26 7.11 13.74
N SER A 101 -15.04 6.13 14.20
CA SER A 101 -16.32 6.36 14.88
C SER A 101 -16.14 7.09 16.21
N LYS A 102 -15.01 6.84 16.89
CA LYS A 102 -14.66 7.49 18.14
C LYS A 102 -14.00 8.85 17.96
N ALA A 103 -13.29 9.06 16.85
CA ALA A 103 -12.72 10.37 16.50
C ALA A 103 -13.80 11.46 16.36
N THR A 104 -15.01 11.11 15.89
CA THR A 104 -16.13 12.04 15.81
C THR A 104 -16.63 12.51 17.19
N GLU A 105 -16.45 11.72 18.26
CA GLU A 105 -16.80 12.15 19.64
C GLU A 105 -15.81 13.19 20.20
N PHE A 106 -14.57 13.23 19.71
CA PHE A 106 -13.57 14.21 20.13
C PHE A 106 -13.59 15.52 19.32
N GLY A 107 -14.29 15.55 18.19
CA GLY A 107 -14.53 16.75 17.37
C GLY A 107 -15.75 17.58 17.80
N GLY A 108 -16.33 17.28 18.96
CA GLY A 108 -17.38 18.07 19.60
C GLY A 108 -16.84 19.27 20.39
N LYS A 109 -15.80 19.95 19.89
CA LYS A 109 -15.42 21.36 20.09
C LYS A 109 -14.43 21.75 18.99
#